data_AF-A0A2V8NGV7-F1
#
_entry.id   AF-A0A2V8NGV7-F1
#
_cell.length_a   1.000
_cell.length_b   1.000
_cell.length_c   1.000
_cell.angle_alpha   90.00
_cell.angle_beta   90.00
_cell.angle_gamma   90.00
#
_symmetry.space_group_name_H-M   'P 1'
#
loop_
_entity.id
_entity.type
_entity.pdbx_description
1 polymer ?
#
loop_
_entity_poly.entity_id
_entity_poly.type
_entity_poly.pdbx_seq_one_letter_code
_entity_poly.pdbx_strand_id
1 'polypeptide(L)'
;MVPYGHVWRTGANEATIFTVTDDVLINGQKLPAGNYSLHTIPGKDEWTIIFNGVADQWGSFSYDEKKDVLRVKAKPQWVNDNQEWLEYSFPAVTANSAQVLIRWEKVAVPFTVEIPNVDALMRAKIDKVVAANPTDWQIPLQVANQYANNDQWDEALKWIDQSIKVKETFRNLSAKAGILFAAGRKDEAFAVADKAIARGKADNVDTSRFEKRLADMKAGKM
;
A
#
# COMPACT_ATOMS: atom_id res chain seq x y z
N MET A 1 -38.60 -0.95 1.99
CA MET A 1 -38.17 -1.91 3.02
C MET A 1 -37.37 -3.01 2.34
N VAL A 2 -36.13 -3.27 2.79
CA VAL A 2 -35.31 -4.37 2.26
C VAL A 2 -35.68 -5.64 3.04
N PRO A 3 -36.13 -6.71 2.38
CA PRO A 3 -36.60 -7.90 3.08
C PRO A 3 -35.41 -8.75 3.58
N TYR A 4 -35.49 -9.23 4.82
CA TYR A 4 -34.49 -10.11 5.37
C TYR A 4 -34.42 -11.44 4.63
N GLY A 5 -33.22 -12.01 4.52
CA GLY A 5 -32.98 -13.30 3.86
C GLY A 5 -33.02 -13.23 2.33
N HIS A 6 -33.22 -12.06 1.73
CA HIS A 6 -33.19 -11.87 0.29
C HIS A 6 -31.96 -11.05 -0.12
N VAL A 7 -31.45 -11.34 -1.32
CA VAL A 7 -30.36 -10.59 -1.93
C VAL A 7 -30.83 -9.17 -2.25
N TRP A 8 -30.02 -8.21 -1.83
CA TRP A 8 -30.16 -6.80 -2.13
C TRP A 8 -28.88 -6.28 -2.77
N ARG A 9 -29.02 -5.48 -3.82
CA ARG A 9 -27.91 -4.81 -4.55
C ARG A 9 -27.09 -3.83 -3.73
N THR A 10 -27.44 -3.63 -2.45
CA THR A 10 -26.82 -2.66 -1.54
C THR A 10 -26.69 -1.29 -2.23
N GLY A 11 -27.77 -0.82 -2.84
CA GLY A 11 -27.74 0.33 -3.75
C GLY A 11 -29.14 0.75 -4.22
N ALA A 12 -29.20 1.80 -5.04
CA ALA A 12 -30.45 2.43 -5.45
C ALA A 12 -30.94 2.00 -6.84
N ASN A 13 -30.05 1.74 -7.80
CA ASN A 13 -30.41 1.29 -9.16
C ASN A 13 -29.44 0.21 -9.65
N GLU A 14 -28.20 0.62 -9.95
CA GLU A 14 -27.08 -0.29 -10.21
C GLU A 14 -26.57 -0.88 -8.90
N ALA A 15 -25.97 -2.07 -8.97
CA ALA A 15 -25.22 -2.61 -7.85
C ALA A 15 -23.98 -1.73 -7.61
N THR A 16 -23.67 -1.46 -6.35
CA THR A 16 -22.45 -0.74 -5.99
C THR A 16 -21.24 -1.53 -6.48
N ILE A 17 -20.34 -0.89 -7.23
CA ILE A 17 -19.11 -1.52 -7.68
C ILE A 17 -18.05 -1.40 -6.59
N PHE A 18 -17.47 -2.53 -6.21
CA PHE A 18 -16.36 -2.64 -5.29
C PHE A 18 -15.11 -3.10 -6.06
N THR A 19 -14.11 -2.22 -6.14
CA THR A 19 -12.87 -2.49 -6.88
C THR A 19 -11.71 -2.67 -5.92
N VAL A 20 -10.94 -3.73 -6.13
CA VAL A 20 -9.64 -3.96 -5.48
C VAL A 20 -8.57 -4.15 -6.54
N THR A 21 -7.49 -3.38 -6.44
CA THR A 21 -6.40 -3.39 -7.44
C THR A 21 -5.41 -4.52 -7.25
N ASP A 22 -5.45 -5.16 -6.08
CA ASP A 22 -4.55 -6.22 -5.65
C ASP A 22 -5.38 -7.27 -4.89
N ASP A 23 -4.83 -8.48 -4.73
CA ASP A 23 -5.45 -9.49 -3.88
C ASP A 23 -5.54 -8.97 -2.44
N VAL A 24 -6.73 -9.05 -1.85
CA VAL A 24 -7.00 -8.61 -0.46
C VAL A 24 -7.63 -9.75 0.34
N LEU A 25 -7.71 -9.56 1.65
CA LEU A 25 -8.54 -10.34 2.55
C LEU A 25 -9.76 -9.50 2.97
N ILE A 26 -10.96 -10.03 2.80
CA ILE A 26 -12.19 -9.48 3.36
C ILE A 26 -12.57 -10.29 4.60
N ASN A 27 -12.53 -9.66 5.79
CA ASN A 27 -12.71 -10.36 7.07
C ASN A 27 -11.84 -11.64 7.16
N GLY A 28 -10.61 -11.58 6.68
CA GLY A 28 -9.66 -12.71 6.66
C GLY A 28 -9.81 -13.69 5.48
N GLN A 29 -10.80 -13.52 4.60
CA GLN A 29 -11.04 -14.40 3.45
C GLN A 29 -10.54 -13.78 2.15
N LYS A 30 -9.84 -14.57 1.33
CA LYS A 30 -9.23 -14.06 0.09
C LYS A 30 -10.27 -13.56 -0.92
N LEU A 31 -10.05 -12.35 -1.42
CA LEU A 31 -10.71 -11.78 -2.60
C LEU A 31 -9.61 -11.38 -3.61
N PRO A 32 -9.59 -11.97 -4.81
CA PRO A 32 -8.62 -11.58 -5.85
C PRO A 32 -8.79 -10.12 -6.30
N ALA A 33 -7.75 -9.54 -6.89
CA ALA A 33 -7.85 -8.25 -7.59
C ALA A 33 -8.98 -8.29 -8.65
N GLY A 34 -9.82 -7.26 -8.72
CA GLY A 34 -10.94 -7.22 -9.65
C GLY A 34 -11.99 -6.16 -9.34
N ASN A 35 -13.01 -6.12 -10.20
CA ASN A 35 -14.24 -5.34 -10.03
C ASN A 35 -15.37 -6.28 -9.68
N TYR A 36 -16.12 -5.95 -8.64
CA TYR A 36 -17.21 -6.78 -8.14
C TYR A 36 -18.47 -5.94 -7.97
N SER A 37 -19.64 -6.52 -8.24
CA SER A 37 -20.89 -5.96 -7.74
C SER A 37 -21.06 -6.36 -6.28
N LEU A 38 -21.39 -5.38 -5.43
CA LEU A 38 -21.59 -5.56 -4.01
C LEU A 38 -23.05 -5.86 -3.72
N HIS A 39 -23.33 -7.07 -3.26
CA HIS A 39 -24.66 -7.47 -2.81
C HIS A 39 -24.63 -7.78 -1.32
N THR A 40 -25.78 -7.72 -0.68
CA THR A 40 -25.96 -8.11 0.72
C THR A 40 -27.20 -8.97 0.88
N ILE A 41 -27.17 -9.89 1.84
CA ILE A 41 -28.37 -10.55 2.37
C ILE A 41 -28.52 -10.07 3.81
N PRO A 42 -29.41 -9.10 4.06
CA PRO A 42 -29.67 -8.60 5.39
C PRO A 42 -30.32 -9.68 6.27
N GLY A 43 -29.84 -9.80 7.50
CA GLY A 43 -30.46 -10.58 8.56
C GLY A 43 -30.58 -9.75 9.84
N LYS A 44 -31.24 -10.31 10.86
CA LYS A 44 -31.40 -9.64 12.16
C LYS A 44 -30.08 -9.52 12.92
N ASP A 45 -29.36 -10.63 13.00
CA ASP A 45 -28.14 -10.76 13.81
C ASP A 45 -26.86 -10.84 12.98
N GLU A 46 -26.99 -11.11 11.67
CA GLU A 46 -25.88 -11.33 10.76
C GLU A 46 -26.29 -10.92 9.34
N TRP A 47 -25.40 -10.21 8.66
CA TRP A 47 -25.51 -9.89 7.25
C TRP A 47 -24.50 -10.74 6.47
N THR A 48 -24.89 -11.17 5.28
CA THR A 48 -23.96 -11.75 4.31
C THR A 48 -23.60 -10.67 3.30
N ILE A 49 -22.33 -10.32 3.19
CA ILE A 49 -21.79 -9.42 2.17
C ILE A 49 -21.24 -10.29 1.04
N ILE A 50 -21.57 -9.93 -0.20
CA ILE A 50 -21.34 -10.74 -1.38
C ILE A 50 -20.58 -9.89 -2.40
N PHE A 51 -19.46 -10.42 -2.88
CA PHE A 51 -18.68 -9.88 -3.98
C PHE A 51 -18.93 -10.74 -5.22
N ASN A 52 -19.75 -10.26 -6.14
CA ASN A 52 -20.13 -10.99 -7.34
C ASN A 52 -19.31 -10.53 -8.54
N GLY A 53 -18.81 -11.48 -9.35
CA GLY A 53 -17.88 -11.23 -10.45
C GLY A 53 -18.49 -10.57 -11.69
N VAL A 54 -19.80 -10.36 -11.73
CA VAL A 54 -20.45 -9.55 -12.78
C VAL A 54 -20.62 -8.14 -12.21
N ALA A 55 -19.69 -7.23 -12.51
CA ALA A 55 -19.60 -5.91 -11.89
C ALA A 55 -20.74 -4.97 -12.29
N ASP A 56 -21.07 -4.91 -13.58
CA ASP A 56 -22.06 -3.98 -14.12
C ASP A 56 -23.47 -4.60 -14.11
N GLN A 57 -24.09 -4.65 -12.93
CA GLN A 57 -25.45 -5.17 -12.77
C GLN A 57 -26.45 -4.05 -12.48
N TRP A 58 -27.56 -4.09 -13.20
CA TRP A 58 -28.74 -3.31 -12.86
C TRP A 58 -29.63 -4.09 -11.89
N GLY A 59 -29.81 -3.57 -10.69
CA GLY A 59 -30.64 -4.22 -9.68
C GLY A 59 -29.99 -5.47 -9.08
N SER A 60 -30.84 -6.41 -8.64
CA SER A 60 -30.45 -7.80 -8.34
C SER A 60 -31.27 -8.79 -9.17
N PHE A 61 -31.88 -8.34 -10.26
CA PHE A 61 -32.80 -9.15 -11.07
C PHE A 61 -32.07 -10.22 -11.87
N SER A 62 -30.86 -9.90 -12.34
CA SER A 62 -29.95 -10.79 -13.04
C SER A 62 -28.90 -11.42 -12.12
N TYR A 63 -29.09 -11.32 -10.81
CA TYR A 63 -28.14 -11.86 -9.85
C TYR A 63 -28.05 -13.39 -10.01
N ASP A 64 -26.84 -13.89 -10.18
CA ASP A 64 -26.52 -15.31 -10.26
C ASP A 64 -25.51 -15.66 -9.16
N GLU A 65 -25.96 -16.44 -8.18
CA GLU A 65 -25.13 -16.93 -7.07
C GLU A 65 -23.91 -17.71 -7.55
N LYS A 66 -23.95 -18.33 -8.73
CA LYS A 66 -22.77 -19.04 -9.31
C LYS A 66 -21.65 -18.08 -9.71
N LYS A 67 -21.92 -16.77 -9.76
CA LYS A 67 -20.95 -15.72 -10.04
C LYS A 67 -20.39 -15.08 -8.77
N ASP A 68 -20.83 -15.52 -7.60
CA ASP A 68 -20.25 -15.04 -6.34
C ASP A 68 -18.80 -15.53 -6.21
N VAL A 69 -17.89 -14.57 -6.06
CA VAL A 69 -16.47 -14.84 -5.84
C VAL A 69 -16.19 -14.99 -4.36
N LEU A 70 -16.90 -14.21 -3.53
CA LEU A 70 -16.77 -14.29 -2.08
C LEU A 70 -18.08 -13.94 -1.38
N ARG A 71 -18.38 -14.68 -0.31
CA ARG A 71 -19.42 -14.36 0.68
C ARG A 71 -18.79 -14.29 2.06
N VAL A 72 -18.97 -13.15 2.74
CA VAL A 72 -18.47 -12.97 4.11
C VAL A 72 -19.60 -12.60 5.04
N LYS A 73 -19.49 -13.05 6.29
CA LYS A 73 -20.42 -12.65 7.35
C LYS A 73 -19.93 -11.37 8.01
N ALA A 74 -20.88 -10.49 8.31
CA ALA A 74 -20.66 -9.26 9.05
C ALA A 74 -21.77 -9.09 10.07
N LYS A 75 -21.42 -8.64 11.28
CA LYS A 75 -22.39 -8.40 12.34
C LYS A 75 -22.94 -6.97 12.22
N PRO A 76 -24.25 -6.78 11.96
CA PRO A 76 -24.85 -5.45 12.00
C PRO A 76 -24.78 -4.87 13.41
N GLN A 77 -24.52 -3.57 13.48
CA GLN A 77 -24.48 -2.78 14.70
C GLN A 77 -25.63 -1.77 14.64
N TRP A 78 -26.48 -1.78 15.66
CA TRP A 78 -27.55 -0.81 15.79
C TRP A 78 -27.04 0.45 16.47
N VAL A 79 -27.35 1.60 15.89
CA VAL A 79 -26.95 2.91 16.41
C VAL A 79 -28.16 3.82 16.55
N ASN A 80 -28.02 4.86 17.38
CA ASN A 80 -29.13 5.75 17.70
C ASN A 80 -29.44 6.74 16.57
N ASP A 81 -28.39 7.20 15.88
CA ASP A 81 -28.51 8.19 14.81
C ASP A 81 -28.96 7.55 13.50
N ASN A 82 -29.96 8.18 12.88
CA ASN A 82 -30.53 7.72 11.62
C ASN A 82 -29.72 8.23 10.43
N GLN A 83 -29.33 7.33 9.54
CA GLN A 83 -28.68 7.64 8.27
C GLN A 83 -29.69 7.49 7.12
N GLU A 84 -30.22 8.61 6.63
CA GLU A 84 -31.25 8.59 5.58
C GLU A 84 -30.73 8.03 4.24
N TRP A 85 -29.49 8.38 3.89
CA TRP A 85 -28.87 8.01 2.62
C TRP A 85 -27.88 6.87 2.83
N LEU A 86 -27.99 5.80 2.03
CA LEU A 86 -26.99 4.73 2.05
C LEU A 86 -25.59 5.32 1.85
N GLU A 87 -24.72 5.08 2.81
CA GLU A 87 -23.36 5.60 2.83
C GLU A 87 -22.34 4.46 2.98
N TYR A 88 -21.23 4.62 2.29
CA TYR A 88 -20.03 3.80 2.44
C TYR A 88 -18.89 4.70 2.92
N SER A 89 -18.31 4.36 4.07
CA SER A 89 -17.20 5.13 4.64
C SER A 89 -16.05 4.22 5.07
N PHE A 90 -14.88 4.83 5.28
CA PHE A 90 -13.65 4.15 5.70
C PHE A 90 -13.15 4.75 7.02
N PRO A 91 -13.84 4.49 8.15
CA PRO A 91 -13.59 5.21 9.42
C PRO A 91 -12.23 4.89 10.06
N ALA A 92 -11.59 3.78 9.68
CA ALA A 92 -10.28 3.38 10.20
C ALA A 92 -9.41 2.84 9.06
N VAL A 93 -8.25 3.45 8.87
CA VAL A 93 -7.25 3.05 7.86
C VAL A 93 -5.89 2.93 8.55
N THR A 94 -5.21 1.82 8.32
CA THR A 94 -3.84 1.55 8.76
C THR A 94 -2.93 1.40 7.54
N ALA A 95 -1.65 1.09 7.77
CA ALA A 95 -0.70 0.84 6.67
C ALA A 95 -1.10 -0.36 5.79
N ASN A 96 -1.86 -1.32 6.31
CA ASN A 96 -2.18 -2.58 5.62
C ASN A 96 -3.66 -2.97 5.66
N SER A 97 -4.54 -2.19 6.28
CA SER A 97 -5.97 -2.51 6.34
C SER A 97 -6.85 -1.26 6.33
N ALA A 98 -8.09 -1.43 5.90
CA ALA A 98 -9.15 -0.44 6.07
C ALA A 98 -10.43 -1.12 6.57
N GLN A 99 -11.12 -0.50 7.52
CA GLN A 99 -12.50 -0.87 7.83
C GLN A 99 -13.42 -0.15 6.85
N VAL A 100 -14.31 -0.89 6.19
CA VAL A 100 -15.42 -0.37 5.41
C VAL A 100 -16.67 -0.43 6.26
N LEU A 101 -17.44 0.66 6.28
CA LEU A 101 -18.67 0.75 7.03
C LEU A 101 -19.84 1.09 6.10
N ILE A 102 -20.81 0.18 6.02
CA ILE A 102 -22.08 0.42 5.32
C ILE A 102 -23.05 1.03 6.34
N ARG A 103 -23.59 2.23 6.07
CA ARG A 103 -24.52 2.95 6.95
C ARG A 103 -25.84 3.22 6.22
N TRP A 104 -26.95 2.80 6.83
CA TRP A 104 -28.28 3.13 6.36
C TRP A 104 -29.29 2.95 7.50
N GLU A 105 -30.27 3.84 7.60
CA GLU A 105 -31.15 3.97 8.77
C GLU A 105 -30.35 3.90 10.09
N LYS A 106 -30.78 3.05 11.02
CA LYS A 106 -30.12 2.81 12.31
C LYS A 106 -29.11 1.65 12.29
N VAL A 107 -28.74 1.13 11.13
CA VAL A 107 -27.80 0.02 11.02
C VAL A 107 -26.44 0.47 10.48
N ALA A 108 -25.39 -0.11 11.05
CA ALA A 108 -24.01 0.02 10.61
C ALA A 108 -23.44 -1.39 10.40
N VAL A 109 -22.88 -1.69 9.24
CA VAL A 109 -22.36 -3.02 8.91
C VAL A 109 -20.89 -2.91 8.56
N PRO A 110 -19.98 -3.17 9.51
CA PRO A 110 -18.55 -3.11 9.28
C PRO A 110 -18.02 -4.40 8.63
N PHE A 111 -17.05 -4.25 7.73
CA PHE A 111 -16.16 -5.33 7.31
C PHE A 111 -14.75 -4.78 7.09
N THR A 112 -13.74 -5.63 7.21
CA THR A 112 -12.33 -5.24 7.10
C THR A 112 -11.77 -5.72 5.78
N VAL A 113 -11.06 -4.83 5.09
CA VAL A 113 -10.24 -5.12 3.91
C VAL A 113 -8.79 -5.07 4.37
N GLU A 114 -8.02 -6.12 4.11
CA GLU A 114 -6.61 -6.23 4.53
C GLU A 114 -5.71 -6.67 3.37
N ILE A 115 -4.52 -6.09 3.31
CA ILE A 115 -3.41 -6.57 2.49
C ILE A 115 -2.44 -7.28 3.44
N PRO A 116 -2.35 -8.62 3.41
CA PRO A 116 -1.62 -9.37 4.44
C PRO A 116 -0.10 -9.12 4.40
N ASN A 117 0.46 -8.76 3.24
CA ASN A 117 1.88 -8.48 3.09
C ASN A 117 2.12 -7.29 2.14
N VAL A 118 1.99 -6.08 2.68
CA VAL A 118 2.19 -4.83 1.94
C VAL A 118 3.64 -4.72 1.44
N ASP A 119 4.63 -5.10 2.25
CA ASP A 119 6.04 -5.00 1.87
C ASP A 119 6.37 -5.88 0.67
N ALA A 120 5.91 -7.14 0.64
CA ALA A 120 6.11 -8.03 -0.49
C ALA A 120 5.35 -7.54 -1.74
N LEU A 121 4.15 -7.00 -1.57
CA LEU A 121 3.38 -6.43 -2.67
C LEU A 121 4.09 -5.22 -3.28
N MET A 122 4.53 -4.29 -2.43
CA MET A 122 5.29 -3.11 -2.84
C MET A 122 6.60 -3.51 -3.50
N ARG A 123 7.31 -4.51 -2.95
CA ARG A 123 8.53 -5.07 -3.55
C ARG A 123 8.28 -5.56 -4.97
N ALA A 124 7.25 -6.40 -5.17
CA ALA A 124 6.91 -6.93 -6.48
C ALA A 124 6.52 -5.82 -7.49
N LYS A 125 5.81 -4.78 -7.04
CA LYS A 125 5.46 -3.63 -7.89
C LYS A 125 6.71 -2.83 -8.29
N ILE A 126 7.59 -2.55 -7.34
CA ILE A 126 8.83 -1.82 -7.59
C ILE A 126 9.74 -2.63 -8.52
N ASP A 127 9.90 -3.94 -8.31
CA ASP A 127 10.71 -4.82 -9.16
C ASP A 127 10.22 -4.78 -10.61
N LYS A 128 8.90 -4.78 -10.85
CA LYS A 128 8.31 -4.60 -12.19
C LYS A 128 8.64 -3.23 -12.79
N VAL A 129 8.55 -2.16 -12.01
CA VAL A 129 8.85 -0.79 -12.46
C VAL A 129 10.33 -0.66 -12.83
N VAL A 130 11.24 -1.24 -12.03
CA VAL A 130 12.68 -1.22 -12.31
C VAL A 130 13.02 -2.09 -13.51
N ALA A 131 12.40 -3.26 -13.66
CA ALA A 131 12.59 -4.10 -14.84
C ALA A 131 12.12 -3.42 -16.13
N ALA A 132 11.06 -2.61 -16.06
CA ALA A 132 10.56 -1.82 -17.19
C ALA A 132 11.44 -0.60 -17.51
N ASN A 133 12.24 -0.11 -16.55
CA ASN A 133 13.09 1.08 -16.68
C ASN A 133 14.56 0.75 -16.30
N PRO A 134 15.25 -0.14 -17.04
CA PRO A 134 16.53 -0.69 -16.61
C PRO A 134 17.68 0.32 -16.53
N THR A 135 17.54 1.50 -17.14
CA THR A 135 18.53 2.59 -17.12
C THR A 135 18.24 3.65 -16.05
N ASP A 136 17.10 3.55 -15.37
CA ASP A 136 16.70 4.49 -14.32
C ASP A 136 17.33 4.08 -12.98
N TRP A 137 18.44 4.73 -12.65
CA TRP A 137 19.12 4.59 -11.37
C TRP A 137 18.38 5.32 -10.23
N GLN A 138 17.45 6.23 -10.52
CA GLN A 138 16.78 7.07 -9.53
C GLN A 138 15.70 6.29 -8.78
N ILE A 139 14.97 5.39 -9.46
CA ILE A 139 13.93 4.57 -8.82
C ILE A 139 14.51 3.71 -7.68
N PRO A 140 15.57 2.89 -7.88
CA PRO A 140 16.19 2.15 -6.78
C PRO A 140 16.73 3.05 -5.65
N LEU A 141 17.23 4.25 -5.98
CA LEU A 141 17.68 5.23 -4.97
C LEU A 141 16.52 5.76 -4.11
N GLN A 142 15.38 6.09 -4.73
CA GLN A 142 14.20 6.56 -4.00
C GLN A 142 13.69 5.50 -3.03
N VAL A 143 13.65 4.24 -3.49
CA VAL A 143 13.25 3.09 -2.69
C VAL A 143 14.23 2.86 -1.53
N ALA A 144 15.53 2.94 -1.79
CA ALA A 144 16.55 2.84 -0.74
C ALA A 144 16.35 3.87 0.38
N ASN A 145 16.07 5.12 0.02
CA ASN A 145 15.81 6.17 1.01
C ASN A 145 14.53 5.92 1.82
N GLN A 146 13.49 5.36 1.19
CA GLN A 146 12.26 5.00 1.91
C GLN A 146 12.52 3.91 2.96
N TYR A 147 13.24 2.84 2.61
CA TYR A 147 13.65 1.82 3.57
C TYR A 147 14.52 2.41 4.68
N ALA A 148 15.45 3.30 4.34
CA ALA A 148 16.31 3.97 5.31
C ALA A 148 15.50 4.85 6.30
N ASN A 149 14.46 5.54 5.85
CA ASN A 149 13.58 6.34 6.72
C ASN A 149 12.77 5.50 7.70
N ASN A 150 12.59 4.21 7.40
CA ASN A 150 11.92 3.23 8.26
C ASN A 150 12.92 2.39 9.08
N ASP A 151 14.19 2.80 9.17
CA ASP A 151 15.29 2.09 9.82
C ASP A 151 15.56 0.67 9.27
N GLN A 152 15.09 0.37 8.05
CA GLN A 152 15.28 -0.91 7.37
C GLN A 152 16.60 -0.91 6.59
N TRP A 153 17.72 -0.83 7.32
CA TRP A 153 19.06 -0.58 6.76
C TRP A 153 19.52 -1.60 5.72
N ASP A 154 19.30 -2.90 5.95
CA ASP A 154 19.76 -3.94 5.03
C ASP A 154 19.02 -3.89 3.69
N GLU A 155 17.71 -3.62 3.70
CA GLU A 155 16.94 -3.45 2.47
C GLU A 155 17.33 -2.15 1.76
N ALA A 156 17.55 -1.06 2.51
CA ALA A 156 18.05 0.18 1.95
C ALA A 156 19.39 -0.01 1.22
N LEU A 157 20.30 -0.81 1.79
CA LEU A 157 21.59 -1.14 1.20
C LEU A 157 21.47 -1.99 -0.07
N LYS A 158 20.55 -2.97 -0.11
CA LYS A 158 20.28 -3.74 -1.34
C LYS A 158 19.81 -2.84 -2.48
N TRP A 159 18.88 -1.92 -2.19
CA TRP A 159 18.31 -1.01 -3.18
C TRP A 159 19.29 0.06 -3.66
N ILE A 160 20.11 0.62 -2.78
CA ILE A 160 21.10 1.62 -3.17
C ILE A 160 22.20 1.00 -4.03
N ASP A 161 22.58 -0.26 -3.77
CA ASP A 161 23.54 -0.98 -4.60
C ASP A 161 23.00 -1.27 -5.99
N GLN A 162 21.69 -1.54 -6.10
CA GLN A 162 21.03 -1.63 -7.40
C GLN A 162 21.06 -0.30 -8.16
N SER A 163 20.83 0.84 -7.49
CA SER A 163 20.99 2.17 -8.10
C SER A 163 22.40 2.39 -8.64
N ILE A 164 23.42 2.11 -7.81
CA ILE A 164 24.83 2.28 -8.16
C ILE A 164 25.21 1.38 -9.34
N LYS A 165 24.71 0.14 -9.38
CA LYS A 165 24.94 -0.82 -10.46
C LYS A 165 24.37 -0.33 -11.81
N VAL A 166 23.21 0.32 -11.80
CA VAL A 166 22.63 0.92 -13.02
C VAL A 166 23.50 2.09 -13.49
N LYS A 167 23.81 3.03 -12.58
CA LYS A 167 24.72 4.14 -12.86
C LYS A 167 25.30 4.69 -11.56
N GLU A 168 26.61 4.58 -11.39
CA GLU A 168 27.28 5.18 -10.25
C GLU A 168 27.29 6.72 -10.38
N THR A 169 26.79 7.42 -9.36
CA THR A 169 26.69 8.90 -9.32
C THR A 169 27.08 9.43 -7.94
N PHE A 170 27.38 10.73 -7.84
CA PHE A 170 27.54 11.36 -6.54
C PHE A 170 26.32 11.16 -5.62
N ARG A 171 25.11 11.22 -6.18
CA ARG A 171 23.86 11.19 -5.42
C ARG A 171 23.60 9.84 -4.75
N ASN A 172 23.83 8.72 -5.44
CA ASN A 172 23.60 7.40 -4.84
C ASN A 172 24.74 6.98 -3.90
N LEU A 173 25.99 7.36 -4.18
CA LEU A 173 27.10 7.12 -3.26
C LEU A 173 26.95 7.93 -1.96
N SER A 174 26.59 9.23 -2.05
CA SER A 174 26.34 10.06 -0.86
C SER A 174 25.16 9.55 -0.04
N ALA A 175 24.10 9.06 -0.68
CA ALA A 175 22.98 8.40 0.00
C ALA A 175 23.44 7.10 0.70
N LYS A 176 24.20 6.23 0.01
CA LYS A 176 24.76 5.00 0.61
C LYS A 176 25.62 5.31 1.84
N ALA A 177 26.47 6.34 1.77
CA ALA A 177 27.27 6.77 2.92
C ALA A 177 26.39 7.21 4.11
N GLY A 178 25.32 7.96 3.84
CA GLY A 178 24.35 8.35 4.87
C GLY A 178 23.65 7.15 5.52
N ILE A 179 23.20 6.20 4.71
CA ILE A 179 22.56 4.94 5.16
C ILE A 179 23.52 4.13 6.04
N LEU A 180 24.77 3.94 5.59
CA LEU A 180 25.78 3.21 6.36
C LEU A 180 26.08 3.88 7.70
N PHE A 181 26.16 5.22 7.73
CA PHE A 181 26.41 5.96 8.95
C PHE A 181 25.26 5.82 9.95
N ALA A 182 24.02 5.96 9.48
CA ALA A 182 22.82 5.78 10.31
C ALA A 182 22.70 4.34 10.85
N ALA A 183 23.11 3.36 10.05
CA ALA A 183 23.20 1.95 10.45
C ALA A 183 24.38 1.64 11.40
N GLY A 184 25.16 2.64 11.82
CA GLY A 184 26.31 2.48 12.72
C GLY A 184 27.59 1.94 12.05
N ARG A 185 27.58 1.69 10.74
CA ARG A 185 28.71 1.17 9.94
C ARG A 185 29.64 2.30 9.50
N LYS A 186 30.22 3.01 10.47
CA LYS A 186 30.93 4.28 10.26
C LYS A 186 32.14 4.18 9.32
N ASP A 187 32.95 3.15 9.45
CA ASP A 187 34.15 2.98 8.61
C ASP A 187 33.78 2.80 7.13
N GLU A 188 32.76 1.98 6.86
CA GLU A 188 32.22 1.79 5.53
C GLU A 188 31.57 3.07 5.00
N ALA A 189 30.84 3.79 5.86
CA ALA A 189 30.23 5.06 5.50
C ALA A 189 31.27 6.08 5.04
N PHE A 190 32.40 6.19 5.75
CA PHE A 190 33.48 7.10 5.39
C PHE A 190 34.18 6.70 4.08
N ALA A 191 34.45 5.40 3.88
CA ALA A 191 35.02 4.92 2.63
C ALA A 191 34.11 5.23 1.42
N VAL A 192 32.79 5.02 1.57
CA VAL A 192 31.82 5.33 0.52
C VAL A 192 31.66 6.85 0.34
N ALA A 193 31.74 7.65 1.40
CA ALA A 193 31.69 9.11 1.32
C ALA A 193 32.88 9.69 0.57
N ASP A 194 34.10 9.19 0.83
CA ASP A 194 35.30 9.59 0.10
C ASP A 194 35.17 9.22 -1.40
N LYS A 195 34.63 8.04 -1.70
CA LYS A 195 34.30 7.64 -3.08
C LYS A 195 33.24 8.56 -3.72
N ALA A 196 32.22 8.96 -2.97
CA ALA A 196 31.20 9.90 -3.44
C ALA A 196 31.86 11.21 -3.87
N ILE A 197 32.71 11.81 -3.03
CA ILE A 197 33.42 13.06 -3.34
C ILE A 197 34.23 12.94 -4.63
N ALA A 198 35.00 11.86 -4.79
CA ALA A 198 35.77 11.62 -6.00
C ALA A 198 34.89 11.55 -7.25
N ARG A 199 33.75 10.85 -7.17
CA ARG A 199 32.76 10.77 -8.25
C ARG A 199 32.11 12.12 -8.55
N GLY A 200 31.73 12.87 -7.52
CA GLY A 200 31.15 14.20 -7.66
C GLY A 200 32.08 15.19 -8.35
N LYS A 201 33.38 15.17 -8.02
CA LYS A 201 34.39 15.98 -8.72
C LYS A 201 34.52 15.59 -10.19
N ALA A 202 34.54 14.29 -10.49
CA ALA A 202 34.57 13.79 -11.87
C ALA A 202 33.32 14.20 -12.66
N ASP A 203 32.17 14.29 -11.99
CA ASP A 203 30.88 14.69 -12.57
C ASP A 203 30.65 16.23 -12.54
N ASN A 204 31.65 17.04 -12.14
CA ASN A 204 31.55 18.51 -11.94
C ASN A 204 30.43 18.97 -10.99
N VAL A 205 30.12 18.16 -9.98
CA VAL A 205 29.18 18.48 -8.90
C VAL A 205 29.90 19.23 -7.79
N ASP A 206 29.28 20.29 -7.25
CA ASP A 206 29.78 20.96 -6.04
C ASP A 206 29.65 20.03 -4.82
N THR A 207 30.79 19.55 -4.34
CA THR A 207 30.90 18.63 -3.20
C THR A 207 31.32 19.32 -1.90
N SER A 208 31.58 20.63 -1.92
CA SER A 208 32.16 21.38 -0.79
C SER A 208 31.41 21.20 0.53
N ARG A 209 30.07 21.26 0.49
CA ARG A 209 29.21 21.05 1.68
C ARG A 209 29.32 19.62 2.22
N PHE A 210 29.38 18.64 1.33
CA PHE A 210 29.47 17.23 1.70
C PHE A 210 30.85 16.90 2.29
N GLU A 211 31.93 17.46 1.71
CA GLU A 211 33.29 17.36 2.24
C GLU A 211 33.39 17.92 3.66
N LYS A 212 32.85 19.13 3.89
CA LYS A 212 32.81 19.73 5.23
C LYS A 212 32.07 18.84 6.23
N ARG A 213 30.88 18.36 5.85
CA ARG A 213 30.10 17.45 6.69
C ARG A 213 30.88 16.18 7.03
N LEU A 214 31.55 15.57 6.05
CA LEU A 214 32.37 14.37 6.25
C LEU A 214 33.55 14.63 7.19
N ALA A 215 34.22 15.78 7.07
CA ALA A 215 35.30 16.17 7.97
C ALA A 215 34.80 16.34 9.42
N ASP A 216 33.65 16.99 9.61
CA ASP A 216 33.04 17.15 10.93
C ASP A 216 32.63 15.79 11.54
N MET A 217 32.11 14.87 10.72
CA MET A 217 31.80 13.48 11.13
C MET A 217 33.03 12.73 11.61
N LYS A 218 34.12 12.77 10.83
CA LYS A 218 35.39 12.11 11.17
C LYS A 218 36.02 12.70 12.44
N ALA A 219 35.79 13.99 12.69
CA ALA A 219 36.26 14.69 13.89
C ALA A 219 35.33 14.54 15.13
N GLY A 220 34.21 13.82 15.01
CA GLY A 220 33.26 13.62 16.11
C GLY A 220 32.48 14.88 16.53
N LYS A 221 32.34 15.86 15.62
CA LYS A 221 31.69 17.16 15.89
C LYS A 221 30.19 17.17 15.54
N MET A 222 29.56 16.00 15.44
CA MET A 222 28.15 15.82 15.07
C MET A 222 27.26 15.53 16.27
#